data_AF-A0A925IQB8-F1
#
_entry.id   AF-A0A925IQB8-F1
#
_cell.length_a   1.000
_cell.length_b   1.000
_cell.length_c   1.000
_cell.angle_alpha   90.00
_cell.angle_beta   90.00
_cell.angle_gamma   90.00
#
_symmetry.space_group_name_H-M   'P 1'
#
loop_
_entity.id
_entity.type
_entity.pdbx_description
1 polymer ?
#
loop_
_entity_poly.entity_id
_entity_poly.type
_entity_poly.pdbx_seq_one_letter_code
_entity_poly.pdbx_strand_id
1 'polypeptide(L)' 'MRYADKKEAEDKVLKTIYHLSLEDPDRSTYLTNVQHATGLGQKEIQDICKILIKRGQIERTNFRLTITDEGVNYAEKHFV' A
#
# COMPACT_ATOMS: atom_id res chain seq x y z
N MET A 1 -8.55 5.93 -17.99
CA MET A 1 -7.26 6.34 -17.42
C MET A 1 -6.17 5.53 -18.09
N ARG A 2 -5.06 6.17 -18.48
CA ARG A 2 -3.95 5.49 -19.17
C ARG A 2 -3.28 4.55 -18.16
N TYR A 3 -2.73 3.43 -18.62
CA TYR A 3 -2.07 2.43 -17.77
C TYR A 3 -0.93 3.02 -16.90
N ALA A 4 -0.33 4.14 -17.33
CA ALA A 4 0.71 4.85 -16.58
C ALA A 4 0.20 5.44 -15.25
N ASP A 5 -0.97 6.08 -15.25
CA ASP A 5 -1.57 6.65 -14.04
C ASP A 5 -1.89 5.57 -12.99
N LYS A 6 -2.25 4.37 -13.46
CA LYS A 6 -2.61 3.26 -12.57
C LYS A 6 -1.39 2.70 -11.84
N LYS A 7 -0.27 2.53 -12.54
CA LYS A 7 0.97 2.05 -11.93
C LYS A 7 1.52 3.05 -10.91
N GLU A 8 1.46 4.34 -11.23
CA GLU A 8 1.89 5.39 -10.31
C GLU A 8 1.04 5.42 -9.04
N ALA A 9 -0.29 5.24 -9.16
CA ALA A 9 -1.17 5.10 -8.02
C ALA A 9 -0.87 3.84 -7.18
N GLU A 10 -0.58 2.71 -7.81
CA GLU A 10 -0.18 1.47 -7.14
C GLU A 10 1.10 1.67 -6.31
N ASP A 11 2.15 2.22 -6.93
CA ASP A 11 3.42 2.50 -6.28
C ASP A 11 3.26 3.54 -5.15
N LYS A 12 2.43 4.58 -5.36
CA LYS A 12 2.11 5.58 -4.33
C LYS A 12 1.46 4.93 -3.11
N VAL A 13 0.46 4.07 -3.30
CA VAL A 13 -0.23 3.37 -2.20
C VAL A 13 0.74 2.44 -1.46
N LEU A 14 1.53 1.64 -2.18
CA LEU A 14 2.49 0.73 -1.55
C LEU A 14 3.55 1.50 -0.75
N LYS A 15 4.09 2.58 -1.31
CA LYS A 15 5.04 3.46 -0.63
C LYS A 15 4.44 4.07 0.64
N THR A 16 3.19 4.52 0.58
CA THR A 16 2.49 5.06 1.76
C THR A 16 2.27 3.98 2.82
N ILE A 17 1.86 2.77 2.43
CA ILE A 17 1.71 1.65 3.37
C ILE A 17 3.05 1.36 4.05
N TYR A 18 4.14 1.29 3.28
CA TYR A 18 5.48 1.08 3.80
C TYR A 18 5.86 2.15 4.84
N HIS A 19 5.79 3.43 4.49
CA HIS A 19 6.17 4.50 5.42
C HIS A 19 5.33 4.51 6.70
N LEU A 20 4.00 4.35 6.59
CA LEU A 20 3.13 4.31 7.76
C LEU A 20 3.37 3.06 8.62
N SER A 21 3.82 1.96 8.01
CA SER A 21 4.16 0.72 8.72
C SER A 21 5.52 0.76 9.42
N LEU A 22 6.42 1.67 9.06
CA LEU A 22 7.73 1.81 9.74
C LEU A 22 7.60 2.35 11.16
N GLU A 23 6.54 3.12 11.43
CA GLU A 23 6.26 3.69 12.75
C GLU A 23 5.63 2.66 13.71
N ASP A 24 5.17 1.52 13.18
CA ASP A 24 4.38 0.52 13.90
C ASP A 24 5.20 -0.78 14.07
N PRO A 25 5.40 -1.31 15.29
CA PRO A 25 6.22 -2.50 15.51
C PRO A 25 5.65 -3.76 14.82
N ASP A 26 4.33 -3.79 14.60
CA ASP A 26 3.63 -4.82 13.86
C ASP A 26 3.70 -4.66 12.33
N ARG A 27 4.42 -3.64 11.82
CA ARG A 27 4.47 -3.28 10.39
C ARG A 27 3.08 -3.15 9.78
N SER A 28 2.19 -2.50 10.52
CA SER A 28 0.79 -2.42 10.19
C SER A 28 0.31 -0.98 10.10
N THR A 29 -0.72 -0.75 9.29
CA THR A 29 -1.38 0.54 9.16
C THR A 29 -2.87 0.35 8.92
N TYR A 30 -3.62 1.44 8.84
CA TYR A 30 -5.06 1.43 8.57
C TYR A 30 -5.36 1.98 7.19
N LEU A 31 -6.37 1.40 6.53
CA LEU A 31 -6.85 1.84 5.22
C LEU A 31 -7.21 3.34 5.21
N THR A 32 -7.74 3.87 6.31
CA THR A 32 -8.06 5.28 6.50
C THR A 32 -6.80 6.15 6.44
N ASN A 33 -5.71 5.75 7.09
CA ASN A 33 -4.46 6.52 7.12
C ASN A 33 -3.84 6.57 5.73
N VAL A 34 -3.86 5.44 5.02
CA VAL A 34 -3.41 5.37 3.61
C VAL A 34 -4.29 6.26 2.72
N GLN A 35 -5.60 6.31 2.95
CA GLN A 35 -6.51 7.18 2.21
C GLN A 35 -6.19 8.66 2.44
N HIS A 36 -6.01 9.08 3.68
CA HIS A 36 -5.65 10.44 4.02
C HIS A 36 -4.29 10.85 3.43
N ALA A 37 -3.29 9.97 3.48
CA ALA A 37 -1.95 10.27 3.01
C ALA A 37 -1.82 10.24 1.46
N THR A 38 -2.55 9.36 0.78
CA THR A 38 -2.48 9.27 -0.69
C THR A 38 -3.41 10.28 -1.40
N GLY A 39 -4.48 10.72 -0.74
CA GLY A 39 -5.51 11.57 -1.31
C GLY A 39 -6.40 10.85 -2.35
N LEU A 40 -6.27 9.53 -2.47
CA LEU A 40 -7.02 8.73 -3.44
C LEU A 40 -8.41 8.37 -2.92
N GLY A 41 -9.34 8.10 -3.84
CA GLY A 41 -10.68 7.68 -3.48
C GLY A 41 -10.70 6.29 -2.82
N GLN A 42 -11.60 6.07 -1.87
CA GLN A 42 -11.71 4.81 -1.14
C GLN A 42 -11.82 3.58 -2.07
N LYS A 43 -12.59 3.69 -3.15
CA LYS A 43 -12.77 2.61 -4.13
C LYS A 43 -11.46 2.28 -4.88
N GLU A 44 -10.68 3.30 -5.20
CA GLU A 44 -9.42 3.16 -5.91
C GLU A 44 -8.36 2.49 -5.04
N ILE A 45 -8.24 2.92 -3.78
CA ILE A 45 -7.35 2.28 -2.81
C ILE A 45 -7.75 0.84 -2.58
N GLN A 46 -9.04 0.53 -2.48
CA GLN A 46 -9.49 -0.86 -2.35
C GLN A 46 -9.14 -1.72 -3.57
N ASP A 47 -9.22 -1.19 -4.79
CA ASP A 47 -8.78 -1.89 -6.01
C ASP A 47 -7.28 -2.15 -5.98
N ILE A 48 -6.50 -1.13 -5.64
CA ILE A 48 -5.04 -1.22 -5.54
C ILE A 48 -4.63 -2.20 -4.43
N CYS A 49 -5.21 -2.13 -3.25
CA CYS A 49 -4.95 -3.08 -2.17
C CYS A 49 -5.22 -4.52 -2.61
N LYS A 50 -6.28 -4.79 -3.38
CA LYS A 50 -6.53 -6.14 -3.93
C LYS A 50 -5.42 -6.60 -4.87
N ILE A 51 -4.85 -5.70 -5.67
CA ILE A 51 -3.72 -6.00 -6.55
C ILE A 51 -2.47 -6.31 -5.71
N LEU A 52 -2.16 -5.47 -4.72
CA LEU A 52 -1.00 -5.65 -3.83
C LEU A 52 -1.10 -6.95 -3.00
N ILE A 53 -2.30 -7.32 -2.54
CA ILE A 53 -2.56 -8.61 -1.87
C ILE A 53 -2.30 -9.77 -2.82
N LYS A 54 -2.80 -9.70 -4.07
CA LYS A 54 -2.52 -10.74 -5.07
C LYS A 54 -1.04 -10.90 -5.40
N ARG A 55 -0.25 -9.83 -5.22
CA ARG A 55 1.21 -9.84 -5.40
C ARG A 55 1.98 -10.29 -4.15
N GLY A 56 1.28 -10.60 -3.05
CA GLY A 56 1.91 -11.00 -1.79
C GLY A 56 2.61 -9.86 -1.05
N GLN A 57 2.44 -8.59 -1.47
CA GLN A 57 3.15 -7.44 -0.92
C GLN A 57 2.52 -6.91 0.37
N ILE A 58 1.21 -7.11 0.53
CA ILE A 58 0.48 -6.71 1.73
C ILE A 58 -0.55 -7.77 2.10
N GLU A 59 -0.91 -7.82 3.36
CA GLU A 59 -2.05 -8.56 3.88
C GLU A 59 -3.09 -7.57 4.40
N ARG A 60 -4.38 -7.95 4.31
CA ARG A 60 -5.48 -7.12 4.80
C ARG A 60 -6.37 -7.92 5.73
N THR A 61 -6.51 -7.42 6.95
CA THR A 61 -7.44 -7.94 7.95
C THR A 61 -8.41 -6.83 8.34
N ASN A 62 -9.65 -6.90 7.85
CA ASN A 62 -10.66 -5.85 7.98
C ASN A 62 -10.20 -4.49 7.41
N PHE A 63 -9.86 -3.55 8.29
CA PHE A 63 -9.35 -2.21 7.94
C PHE A 63 -7.84 -2.07 8.16
N ARG A 64 -7.20 -3.09 8.74
CA ARG A 64 -5.77 -3.15 8.98
C ARG A 64 -5.07 -3.71 7.74
N LEU A 65 -3.98 -3.05 7.35
CA LEU A 65 -3.08 -3.43 6.27
C LEU A 65 -1.72 -3.74 6.90
N THR A 66 -1.20 -4.93 6.68
CA THR A 66 0.13 -5.31 7.13
C THR A 66 1.01 -5.44 5.90
N ILE A 67 2.19 -4.82 5.89
CA ILE A 67 3.14 -5.03 4.79
C ILE A 67 3.92 -6.32 5.06
N THR A 68 4.08 -7.14 4.02
CA THR A 68 4.86 -8.38 4.11
C THR A 68 6.34 -8.08 3.85
N ASP A 69 7.22 -9.04 4.13
CA ASP A 69 8.64 -8.90 3.79
C ASP A 69 8.87 -8.72 2.27
N GLU A 70 8.01 -9.31 1.42
CA GLU A 70 8.05 -9.09 -0.04
C GLU A 70 7.69 -7.65 -0.41
N GLY A 71 6.67 -7.09 0.24
CA GLY A 71 6.28 -5.69 0.07
C GLY A 71 7.35 -4.72 0.51
N VAL A 72 7.99 -4.99 1.66
CA VAL A 72 9.12 -4.20 2.18
C VAL A 72 10.30 -4.26 1.20
N ASN A 73 10.72 -5.45 0.78
CA ASN A 73 11.84 -5.61 -0.16
C ASN A 73 11.58 -4.91 -1.51
N TYR A 74 10.33 -4.99 -2.01
CA TYR A 74 9.95 -4.24 -3.21
C TYR A 74 10.04 -2.73 -2.98
N ALA A 75 9.52 -2.25 -1.85
CA ALA A 75 9.51 -0.83 -1.49
C ALA A 75 10.94 -0.28 -1.32
N GLU A 76 11.81 -1.01 -0.65
CA GLU A 76 13.21 -0.64 -0.48
C GLU A 76 13.97 -0.61 -1.82
N LYS A 77 13.68 -1.52 -2.75
CA LYS A 77 14.36 -1.54 -4.06
C LYS A 77 13.91 -0.45 -5.03
N HIS A 78 12.68 0.05 -4.87
CA HIS A 78 12.07 0.98 -5.83
C HIS A 78 11.91 2.41 -5.28
N PHE A 79 11.91 2.61 -3.96
CA PHE A 79 11.62 3.91 -3.34
C PHE A 79 12.71 4.47 -2.43
N VAL A 80 13.73 3.67 -2.09
CA VAL A 80 14.93 4.06 -1.31
C VAL A 80 16.13 4.11 -2.25
#